data_AF-A0A176YMA8-F1
#
_entry.id   AF-A0A176YMA8-F1
#
_cell.length_a   1.000
_cell.length_b   1.000
_cell.length_c   1.000
_cell.angle_alpha   90.00
_cell.angle_beta   90.00
_cell.angle_gamma   90.00
#
_symmetry.space_group_name_H-M   'P 1'
#
loop_
_entity.id
_entity.type
_entity.pdbx_description
1 polymer ?
#
loop_
_entity_poly.entity_id
_entity_poly.type
_entity_poly.pdbx_seq_one_letter_code
_entity_poly.pdbx_strand_id
1 'polypeptide(L)'
;MRRNFYELAAAGVAPIASKTLKHIAAFYAIEKEIRGRSAKECCLVGQQKSRPLADPFEGWLGTSRLSSPKESSPTPSLARRAS
;
A
#
# COMPACT_ATOMS: atom_id res chain seq x y z
N MET A 1 2.36 4.10 -9.79
CA MET A 1 2.22 3.23 -8.60
C MET A 1 0.93 3.48 -7.80
N ARG A 2 0.53 4.72 -7.50
CA ARG A 2 -0.68 5.01 -6.68
C ARG A 2 -2.01 4.81 -7.40
N ARG A 3 -2.06 5.11 -8.70
CA ARG A 3 -3.27 5.03 -9.54
C ARG A 3 -3.89 3.63 -9.51
N ASN A 4 -3.06 2.59 -9.62
CA ASN A 4 -3.50 1.19 -9.53
C ASN A 4 -4.17 0.85 -8.19
N PHE A 5 -3.71 1.42 -7.07
CA PHE A 5 -4.35 1.18 -5.77
C PHE A 5 -5.69 1.89 -5.63
N TYR A 6 -5.82 3.10 -6.19
CA TYR A 6 -7.10 3.81 -6.22
C TYR A 6 -8.13 3.03 -7.02
N GLU A 7 -7.76 2.47 -8.17
CA GLU A 7 -8.66 1.66 -8.99
C GLU A 7 -9.08 0.36 -8.27
N LEU A 8 -8.14 -0.33 -7.63
CA LEU A 8 -8.44 -1.55 -6.85
C LEU A 8 -9.29 -1.28 -5.60
N ALA A 9 -9.08 -0.15 -4.93
CA ALA A 9 -9.88 0.27 -3.78
C ALA A 9 -11.29 0.71 -4.21
N ALA A 10 -11.40 1.47 -5.31
CA ALA A 10 -12.66 1.92 -5.87
C ALA A 10 -13.52 0.76 -6.39
N ALA A 11 -12.89 -0.28 -6.95
CA ALA A 11 -13.57 -1.49 -7.37
C ALA A 11 -14.03 -2.37 -6.20
N GLY A 12 -13.57 -2.09 -4.96
CA GLY A 12 -13.91 -2.89 -3.76
C GLY A 12 -13.26 -4.28 -3.72
N VAL A 13 -12.42 -4.62 -4.70
CA VAL A 13 -11.88 -5.98 -4.90
C VAL A 13 -10.71 -6.27 -3.97
N ALA A 14 -10.09 -5.24 -3.38
CA ALA A 14 -8.87 -5.40 -2.59
C ALA A 14 -8.92 -4.62 -1.26
N PRO A 15 -9.30 -5.26 -0.14
CA PRO A 15 -9.20 -4.66 1.20
C PRO A 15 -7.80 -4.15 1.53
N ILE A 16 -6.77 -4.80 0.96
CA ILE A 16 -5.38 -4.37 1.06
C ILE A 16 -5.14 -2.99 0.45
N ALA A 17 -5.81 -2.65 -0.66
CA ALA A 17 -5.62 -1.38 -1.35
C ALA A 17 -6.15 -0.21 -0.52
N SER A 18 -7.36 -0.33 0.03
CA SER A 18 -7.96 0.71 0.89
C SER A 18 -7.14 0.98 2.15
N LYS A 19 -6.59 -0.08 2.78
CA LYS A 19 -5.74 0.07 3.97
C LYS A 19 -4.38 0.69 3.62
N THR A 20 -3.78 0.32 2.49
CA THR A 20 -2.55 0.96 1.98
C THR A 20 -2.76 2.45 1.69
N LEU A 21 -3.87 2.84 1.04
CA LEU A 21 -4.16 4.24 0.75
C LEU A 21 -4.31 5.09 2.02
N LYS A 22 -5.00 4.57 3.06
CA LYS A 22 -5.10 5.22 4.37
C LYS A 22 -3.72 5.46 4.99
N HIS A 23 -2.83 4.48 4.86
CA HIS A 23 -1.50 4.56 5.42
C HIS A 23 -0.62 5.60 4.69
N ILE A 24 -0.68 5.62 3.36
CA ILE A 24 -0.01 6.63 2.54
C ILE A 24 -0.52 8.04 2.88
N ALA A 25 -1.84 8.21 3.07
CA ALA A 25 -2.41 9.49 3.46
C ALA A 25 -1.89 9.97 4.83
N ALA A 26 -1.70 9.07 5.79
CA ALA A 26 -1.16 9.40 7.11
C ALA A 26 0.30 9.90 7.03
N PHE A 27 1.14 9.28 6.19
CA PHE A 27 2.50 9.79 5.95
C PHE A 27 2.49 11.18 5.30
N TYR A 28 1.59 11.43 4.35
CA TYR A 28 1.44 12.76 3.75
C TYR A 28 1.04 13.84 4.76
N ALA A 29 0.23 13.50 5.75
CA ALA A 29 -0.10 14.42 6.83
C ALA A 29 1.13 14.77 7.67
N ILE A 30 2.00 13.79 7.96
CA ILE A 30 3.26 14.02 8.67
C ILE A 30 4.19 14.90 7.84
N GLU A 31 4.37 14.60 6.55
CA GLU A 31 5.20 15.42 5.64
C GLU A 31 4.73 16.87 5.59
N LYS A 32 3.41 17.09 5.58
CA LYS A 32 2.82 18.43 5.61
C LYS A 32 3.08 19.15 6.92
N GLU A 33 3.06 18.44 8.04
CA GLU A 33 3.25 19.00 9.39
C GLU A 33 4.71 19.41 9.66
N ILE A 34 5.68 18.65 9.15
CA ILE A 34 7.10 18.95 9.34
C ILE A 34 7.61 20.00 8.34
N ARG A 35 6.83 20.34 7.32
CA ARG A 35 7.22 21.31 6.29
C ARG A 35 7.52 22.67 6.91
N GLY A 36 8.69 23.23 6.58
CA GLY A 36 9.13 24.54 7.08
C GLY A 36 9.88 24.51 8.40
N ARG A 37 10.08 23.33 9.02
CA ARG A 37 10.96 23.19 10.19
C ARG A 37 12.43 23.04 9.77
N SER A 38 13.34 23.20 10.73
CA SER A 38 14.76 22.96 10.50
C SER A 38 15.03 21.49 10.15
N ALA A 39 16.10 21.19 9.40
CA ALA A 39 16.42 19.83 8.98
C ALA A 39 16.52 18.84 10.16
N LYS A 40 17.06 19.28 11.30
CA LYS A 40 17.17 18.48 12.52
C LYS A 40 15.81 18.17 13.13
N GLU A 41 14.92 19.16 13.22
CA GLU A 41 13.56 18.96 13.70
C GLU A 41 12.72 18.12 12.75
N CYS A 42 12.83 18.33 11.43
CA CYS A 42 12.18 17.50 10.42
C CYS A 42 12.56 16.03 10.58
N CYS A 43 13.85 15.74 10.79
CA CYS A 43 14.33 14.37 10.98
C CYS A 43 13.79 13.76 12.28
N LEU A 44 13.88 14.48 13.40
CA LEU A 44 13.42 13.98 14.70
C LEU A 44 11.90 13.76 14.70
N VAL A 45 11.12 14.76 14.31
CA VAL A 45 9.65 14.69 14.29
C VAL A 45 9.17 13.70 13.24
N GLY A 46 9.79 13.71 12.05
CA GLY A 46 9.47 12.75 10.99
C GLY A 46 9.67 11.31 11.46
N GLN A 47 10.81 10.99 12.07
CA GLN A 47 11.09 9.63 12.54
C GLN A 47 10.19 9.22 13.72
N GLN A 48 9.94 10.14 14.66
CA GLN A 48 9.07 9.89 15.82
C GLN A 48 7.61 9.63 15.40
N LYS A 49 7.11 10.34 14.38
CA LYS A 49 5.72 10.22 13.92
C LYS A 49 5.50 9.12 12.89
N SER A 50 6.51 8.84 12.06
CA SER A 50 6.42 7.81 11.00
C SER A 50 6.60 6.39 11.52
N ARG A 51 7.52 6.15 12.48
CA ARG A 51 7.76 4.82 13.06
C ARG A 51 6.52 4.10 13.59
N PRO A 52 5.66 4.71 14.42
CA PRO A 52 4.46 4.03 14.95
C PRO A 52 3.41 3.73 13.87
N LEU A 53 3.53 4.34 12.69
CA LEU A 53 2.71 4.01 11.53
C LEU A 53 3.38 2.86 10.74
N ALA A 54 4.66 3.00 10.41
CA ALA A 54 5.38 2.06 9.56
C ALA A 54 5.46 0.64 10.14
N ASP A 55 5.83 0.50 11.42
CA ASP A 55 6.10 -0.79 12.06
C ASP A 55 4.89 -1.76 12.03
N PRO A 56 3.69 -1.38 12.52
CA PRO A 56 2.52 -2.26 12.43
C PRO A 56 2.05 -2.48 10.99
N PHE A 57 2.32 -1.53 10.09
CA PHE A 57 1.94 -1.66 8.68
C PHE A 57 2.83 -2.65 7.93
N GLU A 58 4.14 -2.65 8.19
CA GLU A 58 5.07 -3.65 7.66
C GLU A 58 4.71 -5.06 8.14
N GLY A 59 4.42 -5.21 9.44
CA GLY A 59 3.95 -6.49 9.99
C GLY A 59 2.66 -6.98 9.32
N TRP A 60 1.69 -6.09 9.14
CA TRP A 60 0.43 -6.42 8.48
C TRP A 60 0.60 -6.77 6.99
N LEU A 61 1.49 -6.08 6.27
CA LEU A 61 1.81 -6.42 4.87
C LEU A 61 2.47 -7.79 4.77
N GLY A 62 3.32 -8.14 5.72
CA GLY A 62 3.92 -9.47 5.85
C GLY A 62 2.84 -10.55 5.93
N THR A 63 1.91 -10.44 6.87
CA THR A 63 0.80 -11.40 7.04
C THR A 63 -0.14 -11.42 5.83
N SER A 64 -0.44 -10.26 5.24
CA SER A 64 -1.36 -10.17 4.09
C SER A 64 -0.78 -10.83 2.84
N ARG A 65 0.54 -10.77 2.63
CA ARG A 65 1.22 -11.45 1.51
C ARG A 65 1.16 -12.98 1.61
N LEU A 66 1.17 -13.51 2.83
CA LEU A 66 1.00 -14.94 3.10
C LEU A 66 -0.44 -15.41 2.87
N SER A 67 -1.43 -14.51 3.00
CA SER A 67 -2.85 -14.83 2.88
C SER A 67 -3.41 -14.71 1.46
N SER A 68 -2.73 -14.03 0.53
CA SER A 68 -3.19 -13.94 -0.85
C SER A 68 -2.93 -15.26 -1.59
N PRO A 69 -3.94 -15.87 -2.26
CA PRO A 69 -3.67 -17.00 -3.12
C PRO A 69 -2.70 -16.57 -4.21
N LYS A 70 -1.66 -17.38 -4.47
CA LYS A 70 -0.86 -17.25 -5.69
C LYS A 70 -1.86 -17.20 -6.85
N GLU A 71 -1.88 -16.09 -7.58
CA GLU A 71 -2.55 -16.03 -8.87
C GLU A 71 -1.80 -17.00 -9.80
N SER A 72 -2.23 -18.27 -9.82
CA SER A 72 -2.03 -19.14 -10.97
C SER A 72 -2.77 -18.47 -12.11
N SER A 73 -2.03 -17.80 -12.98
CA SER A 73 -2.54 -17.44 -14.30
C SER A 73 -3.00 -18.74 -14.96
N PRO A 74 -4.27 -18.94 -15.34
CA PRO A 74 -4.54 -19.90 -16.39
C PRO A 74 -4.08 -19.19 -17.65
N THR A 75 -2.94 -19.60 -18.18
CA THR A 75 -2.67 -19.41 -19.60
C THR A 75 -3.93 -19.87 -20.35
N PRO A 76 -4.59 -19.02 -21.16
CA PRO A 76 -5.71 -19.48 -21.94
C PRO A 76 -5.16 -20.52 -22.91
N SER A 77 -5.46 -21.79 -22.63
CA SER A 77 -5.23 -22.89 -23.53
C SER A 77 -5.94 -22.56 -24.84
N LEU A 78 -5.17 -22.53 -25.93
CA LEU A 78 -5.68 -22.47 -27.29
C LEU A 78 -6.46 -23.77 -27.58
N ALA A 79 -7.69 -23.84 -27.07
CA ALA A 79 -8.71 -24.74 -27.57
C ALA A 79 -9.54 -23.98 -28.60
N ARG A 80 -9.03 -23.85 -29.83
CA ARG A 80 -9.89 -23.58 -30.98
C ARG A 80 -10.15 -24.88 -31.71
N ARG A 81 -11.36 -25.39 -31.45
CA ARG A 81 -12.05 -26.51 -32.07
C ARG A 81 -12.32 -26.21 -33.56
N ALA A 82 -12.26 -27.27 -34.37
CA ALA A 82 -13.02 -27.52 -35.60
C ALA A 82 -12.98 -26.48 -36.75
N SER A 83 -12.46 -26.88 -37.91
CA SER A 83 -13.25 -27.47 -39.01
C SER A 83 -12.34 -28.11 -40.04
#